data_AF-A0A1R0Z3U0-F1
#
_entry.id   AF-A0A1R0Z3U0-F1
#
_cell.length_a   1.000
_cell.length_b   1.000
_cell.length_c   1.000
_cell.angle_alpha   90.00
_cell.angle_beta   90.00
_cell.angle_gamma   90.00
#
_symmetry.space_group_name_H-M   'P 1'
#
loop_
_entity.id
_entity.type
_entity.pdbx_description
1 polymer ?
#
loop_
_entity_poly.entity_id
_entity_poly.type
_entity_poly.pdbx_seq_one_letter_code
_entity_poly.pdbx_strand_id
1 'polypeptide(L)'
;MTQNPNSSKNNHRKDYKEDELLVTIESLRCELLEVAEQRSLSDRAVLELSERLDSYILLAQNKMMENLRNRKAGITSYSRSSKTAITVS
;
A
#
# COMPACT_ATOMS: atom_id res chain seq x y z
N MET A 1 -31.51 -7.54 5.08
CA MET A 1 -30.06 -7.35 5.33
C MET A 1 -29.30 -8.24 4.36
N THR A 2 -28.94 -7.73 3.19
CA THR A 2 -28.17 -8.49 2.19
C THR A 2 -26.72 -8.08 2.32
N GLN A 3 -25.95 -8.79 3.16
CA GLN A 3 -24.49 -8.63 3.19
C GLN A 3 -23.93 -9.24 1.89
N ASN A 4 -23.31 -8.40 1.06
CA ASN A 4 -22.66 -8.80 -0.18
C ASN A 4 -21.36 -9.58 0.14
N PRO A 5 -21.29 -10.90 -0.12
CA PRO A 5 -20.14 -11.74 0.25
C PRO A 5 -18.86 -11.42 -0.54
N ASN A 6 -18.96 -10.63 -1.62
CA ASN A 6 -17.82 -10.28 -2.47
C ASN A 6 -16.90 -9.21 -1.84
N SER A 7 -17.36 -8.47 -0.82
CA SER A 7 -16.54 -7.43 -0.20
C SER A 7 -15.44 -8.00 0.71
N SER A 8 -15.65 -9.17 1.30
CA SER A 8 -14.72 -9.76 2.29
C SER A 8 -13.53 -10.45 1.60
N LYS A 9 -13.78 -11.17 0.50
CA LYS A 9 -12.72 -11.82 -0.31
C LYS A 9 -11.71 -10.83 -0.91
N ASN A 10 -12.13 -9.60 -1.22
CA ASN A 10 -11.28 -8.62 -1.87
C ASN A 10 -10.28 -7.95 -0.89
N ASN A 11 -10.65 -7.83 0.40
CA ASN A 11 -9.74 -7.30 1.42
C ASN A 11 -8.62 -8.29 1.74
N HIS A 12 -8.95 -9.57 2.00
CA HIS A 12 -7.91 -10.55 2.32
C HIS A 12 -6.87 -10.70 1.21
N ARG A 13 -7.29 -10.70 -0.06
CA ARG A 13 -6.36 -10.77 -1.21
C ARG A 13 -5.43 -9.55 -1.29
N LYS A 14 -5.88 -8.41 -0.76
CA LYS A 14 -5.08 -7.18 -0.73
C LYS A 14 -4.06 -7.23 0.40
N ASP A 15 -4.46 -7.71 1.57
CA ASP A 15 -3.60 -7.87 2.74
C ASP A 15 -2.42 -8.81 2.44
N TYR A 16 -2.68 -9.99 1.85
CA TYR A 16 -1.61 -10.92 1.44
C TYR A 16 -0.60 -10.30 0.46
N LYS A 17 -1.06 -9.46 -0.47
CA LYS A 17 -0.17 -8.77 -1.44
C LYS A 17 0.60 -7.60 -0.85
N GLU A 18 0.14 -7.07 0.26
CA GLU A 18 0.86 -6.05 1.03
C GLU A 18 1.95 -6.73 1.86
N ASP A 19 1.64 -7.87 2.48
CA ASP A 19 2.60 -8.69 3.21
C ASP A 19 3.74 -9.20 2.31
N GLU A 20 3.44 -9.72 1.11
CA GLU A 20 4.45 -10.13 0.13
C GLU A 20 5.39 -8.99 -0.28
N LEU A 21 4.85 -7.77 -0.41
CA LEU A 21 5.63 -6.59 -0.74
C LEU A 21 6.58 -6.22 0.41
N LEU A 22 6.08 -6.25 1.65
CA LEU A 22 6.91 -5.97 2.84
C LEU A 22 8.03 -7.00 3.00
N VAL A 23 7.74 -8.29 2.78
CA VAL A 23 8.75 -9.35 2.78
C VAL A 23 9.82 -9.11 1.71
N THR A 24 9.41 -8.67 0.52
CA THR A 24 10.36 -8.35 -0.57
C THR A 24 11.26 -7.17 -0.18
N ILE A 25 10.69 -6.11 0.40
CA ILE A 25 11.44 -4.94 0.88
C ILE A 25 12.46 -5.38 1.93
N GLU A 26 12.05 -6.19 2.91
CA GLU A 26 12.97 -6.65 3.97
C GLU A 26 14.10 -7.51 3.41
N SER A 27 13.79 -8.41 2.48
CA SER A 27 14.80 -9.26 1.84
C SER A 27 15.86 -8.42 1.11
N LEU A 28 15.44 -7.40 0.36
CA LEU A 28 16.33 -6.47 -0.32
C LEU A 28 17.15 -5.60 0.65
N ARG A 29 16.60 -5.25 1.82
CA ARG A 29 17.35 -4.53 2.86
C ARG A 29 18.48 -5.39 3.42
N CYS A 30 18.21 -6.65 3.74
CA CYS A 30 19.22 -7.59 4.20
C CYS A 30 20.33 -7.75 3.15
N GLU A 31 19.95 -8.01 1.89
CA GLU A 31 20.90 -8.16 0.79
C GLU A 31 21.75 -6.90 0.60
N LEU A 32 21.15 -5.71 0.65
CA LEU A 32 21.87 -4.45 0.50
C LEU A 32 22.88 -4.23 1.62
N LEU A 33 22.51 -4.54 2.87
CA LEU A 33 23.41 -4.45 4.02
C LEU A 33 24.60 -5.41 3.85
N GLU A 34 24.34 -6.66 3.47
CA GLU A 34 25.39 -7.67 3.26
C GLU A 34 26.37 -7.27 2.14
N VAL A 35 25.85 -6.77 1.01
CA VAL A 35 26.69 -6.37 -0.13
C VAL A 35 27.46 -5.08 0.17
N ALA A 36 26.83 -4.11 0.84
CA ALA A 36 27.48 -2.85 1.23
C ALA A 36 28.54 -3.03 2.33
N GLU A 37 28.43 -4.09 3.15
CA GLU A 37 29.48 -4.45 4.11
C GLU A 37 30.73 -4.99 3.41
N GLN A 38 30.54 -5.74 2.32
CA GLN A 38 31.63 -6.40 1.59
C GLN A 38 32.24 -5.54 0.48
N ARG A 39 31.57 -4.46 0.06
CA ARG A 39 31.94 -3.64 -1.10
C ARG A 39 31.87 -2.15 -0.77
N SER A 40 32.41 -1.32 -1.66
CA SER A 40 32.22 0.13 -1.57
C SER A 40 30.75 0.50 -1.79
N LEU A 41 30.28 1.54 -1.12
CA LEU A 41 28.95 2.11 -1.37
C LEU A 41 28.80 2.70 -2.79
N SER A 42 29.92 2.99 -3.45
CA SER A 42 29.97 3.41 -4.86
C SER A 42 30.02 2.23 -5.84
N ASP A 43 30.06 0.99 -5.35
CA ASP A 43 30.02 -0.19 -6.20
C ASP A 43 28.70 -0.25 -6.94
N ARG A 44 28.77 -0.57 -8.23
CA ARG A 44 27.60 -0.58 -9.10
C ARG A 44 26.52 -1.55 -8.61
N ALA A 45 26.89 -2.69 -8.03
CA ALA A 45 25.92 -3.64 -7.51
C ALA A 45 25.18 -3.09 -6.29
N VAL A 46 25.86 -2.34 -5.41
CA VAL A 46 25.25 -1.67 -4.25
C VAL A 46 24.26 -0.60 -4.72
N LEU A 47 24.63 0.19 -5.74
CA LEU A 47 23.77 1.23 -6.29
C LEU A 47 22.52 0.66 -6.97
N GLU A 48 22.67 -0.34 -7.83
CA GLU A 48 21.53 -0.99 -8.52
C GLU A 48 20.57 -1.64 -7.51
N LEU A 49 21.10 -2.28 -6.47
CA LEU A 49 20.30 -2.89 -5.42
C LEU A 49 19.58 -1.82 -4.55
N SER A 50 20.24 -0.71 -4.24
CA SER A 50 19.65 0.43 -3.55
C SER A 50 18.50 1.06 -4.34
N GLU A 51 18.71 1.32 -5.64
CA GLU A 51 17.66 1.90 -6.51
C GLU A 51 16.44 0.97 -6.62
N ARG A 52 16.70 -0.35 -6.69
CA ARG A 52 15.63 -1.35 -6.69
C ARG A 52 14.84 -1.35 -5.39
N LEU A 53 15.52 -1.29 -4.24
CA LEU A 53 14.89 -1.18 -2.93
C LEU A 53 14.02 0.09 -2.83
N ASP A 54 14.56 1.23 -3.23
CA ASP A 54 13.84 2.52 -3.21
C ASP A 54 12.56 2.47 -4.05
N SER A 55 12.61 1.81 -5.22
CA SER A 55 11.44 1.62 -6.07
C SER A 55 10.31 0.84 -5.37
N TYR A 56 10.64 -0.19 -4.60
CA TYR A 56 9.65 -0.94 -3.82
C TYR A 56 9.14 -0.17 -2.60
N ILE A 57 9.97 0.64 -1.95
CA ILE A 57 9.55 1.53 -0.87
C ILE A 57 8.53 2.55 -1.39
N LEU A 58 8.81 3.19 -2.52
CA LEU A 58 7.88 4.13 -3.16
C LEU A 58 6.57 3.44 -3.55
N LEU A 59 6.63 2.20 -4.06
CA LEU A 59 5.44 1.41 -4.36
C LEU A 59 4.59 1.14 -3.09
N ALA A 60 5.22 0.79 -1.97
CA ALA A 60 4.53 0.57 -0.70
C ALA A 60 3.86 1.86 -0.19
N GLN A 61 4.56 2.99 -0.25
CA GLN A 61 4.03 4.29 0.13
C GLN A 61 2.84 4.70 -0.74
N ASN A 62 2.93 4.50 -2.06
CA ASN A 62 1.83 4.78 -3.00
C ASN A 62 0.58 3.94 -2.68
N LYS A 63 0.73 2.65 -2.39
CA LYS A 63 -0.37 1.78 -1.96
C LYS A 63 -1.02 2.28 -0.67
N MET A 64 -0.22 2.71 0.31
CA MET A 64 -0.75 3.27 1.56
C MET A 64 -1.56 4.55 1.32
N MET A 65 -1.08 5.44 0.45
CA MET A 65 -1.80 6.66 0.08
C MET A 65 -3.10 6.38 -0.67
N GLU A 66 -3.12 5.37 -1.55
CA GLU A 66 -4.33 4.93 -2.24
C GLU A 66 -5.37 4.41 -1.24
N ASN A 67 -4.95 3.60 -0.26
CA ASN A 67 -5.82 3.10 0.80
C ASN A 67 -6.48 4.26 1.59
N LEU A 68 -5.72 5.31 1.86
CA LEU A 68 -6.22 6.53 2.53
C LEU A 68 -7.23 7.29 1.66
N ARG A 69 -6.95 7.47 0.36
CA ARG A 69 -7.89 8.11 -0.58
C ARG A 69 -9.20 7.34 -0.70
N ASN A 70 -9.14 6.02 -0.80
CA ASN A 70 -10.32 5.18 -0.93
C ASN A 70 -11.21 5.25 0.32
N ARG A 71 -10.60 5.35 1.52
CA ARG A 71 -11.34 5.60 2.78
C ARG A 71 -12.02 6.97 2.79
N LYS A 72 -11.34 8.02 2.32
CA LYS A 72 -11.92 9.38 2.23
C LYS A 72 -13.12 9.40 1.27
N ALA A 73 -13.02 8.74 0.11
CA ALA A 73 -14.12 8.65 -0.87
C ALA A 73 -15.35 7.89 -0.35
N GLY A 74 -15.14 6.88 0.50
CA GLY A 74 -16.23 6.22 1.21
C GLY A 74 -16.97 7.16 2.16
N ILE A 75 -16.26 7.99 2.93
CA ILE A 75 -16.88 8.93 3.88
C ILE A 75 -17.72 10.01 3.18
N THR A 76 -17.27 10.50 2.02
CA THR A 76 -18.01 11.55 1.28
C THR A 76 -19.27 11.01 0.60
N SER A 77 -19.31 9.73 0.21
CA SER A 77 -20.51 9.12 -0.38
C SER A 77 -21.63 8.90 0.64
N TYR A 78 -21.30 8.54 1.89
CA TYR A 78 -22.29 8.44 2.98
C TYR A 78 -22.87 9.80 3.37
N SER A 79 -22.09 10.88 3.27
CA SER A 79 -22.55 12.24 3.63
C SER A 79 -23.53 12.83 2.60
N ARG A 80 -23.42 12.47 1.32
CA ARG A 80 -24.25 13.03 0.24
C ARG A 80 -25.67 12.45 0.19
N SER A 81 -25.91 11.30 0.80
CA SER A 81 -27.24 10.65 0.82
C SER A 81 -28.19 11.17 1.90
N SER A 82 -27.74 12.08 2.79
CA SER A 82 -28.53 12.54 3.94
C SER A 82 -29.25 13.89 3.72
N LYS A 83 -29.40 14.35 2.46
CA LYS A 83 -30.03 15.64 2.13
C LYS A 83 -31.35 15.50 1.35
N THR A 84 -32.28 14.68 1.81
CA THR A 84 -33.70 14.78 1.41
C THR A 84 -34.62 14.33 2.54
N ALA A 85 -35.01 15.27 3.40
CA ALA A 85 -36.28 15.28 4.13
C ALA A 85 -36.16 16.39 5.18
N ILE A 86 -36.78 17.55 4.93
CA ILE A 86 -37.86 18.11 5.75
C ILE A 86 -38.51 19.22 4.90
N THR A 87 -39.62 18.93 4.22
CA THR A 87 -40.61 19.94 3.82
C THR A 87 -41.65 19.95 4.93
N VAL A 88 -41.66 21.00 5.73
CA VAL A 88 -42.70 21.21 6.75
C VAL A 88 -43.89 21.86 6.04
N SER A 89 -45.06 21.23 6.14
CA SER A 89 -46.35 21.79 5.69
C SER A 89 -46.98 22.65 6.78
#